data_AF-A0A933CUP9-F1
#
_entry.id   AF-A0A933CUP9-F1
#
_cell.length_a   1.000
_cell.length_b   1.000
_cell.length_c   1.000
_cell.angle_alpha   90.00
_cell.angle_beta   90.00
_cell.angle_gamma   90.00
#
_symmetry.space_group_name_H-M   'P 1'
#
loop_
_entity.id
_entity.type
_entity.pdbx_description
1 polymer ?
#
loop_
_entity_poly.entity_id
_entity_poly.type
_entity_poly.pdbx_seq_one_letter_code
_entity_poly.pdbx_strand_id
1 'polypeptide(L)' 'MANLYYKDRLIIAHASINPSVKLWSPGAEITWKRDGQRFSHTIGGLTDKFGSCEEAERFVIGLAKAWIDADS' A
#
# COMPACT_ATOMS: atom_id res chain seq x y z
N MET A 1 3.13 -5.87 8.61
CA MET A 1 1.90 -5.81 7.79
C MET A 1 0.91 -4.96 8.54
N ALA A 2 0.39 -3.91 7.90
CA ALA A 2 -0.47 -2.94 8.54
C ALA A 2 -1.79 -2.81 7.77
N ASN A 3 -2.89 -3.03 8.47
CA ASN A 3 -4.24 -2.92 7.91
C ASN A 3 -4.90 -1.68 8.50
N LEU A 4 -5.43 -0.81 7.66
CA LEU A 4 -6.16 0.37 8.11
C LEU A 4 -7.30 0.73 7.17
N TYR A 5 -8.33 1.36 7.72
CA TYR A 5 -9.49 1.81 6.97
C TYR A 5 -9.41 3.33 6.77
N TYR A 6 -9.62 3.79 5.53
CA TYR A 6 -9.55 5.22 5.17
C TYR A 6 -10.58 5.55 4.09
N LYS A 7 -11.48 6.52 4.37
CA LYS A 7 -12.54 6.98 3.44
C LYS A 7 -13.35 5.84 2.80
N ASP A 8 -13.83 4.90 3.61
CA ASP A 8 -14.57 3.71 3.16
C ASP A 8 -13.78 2.72 2.28
N ARG A 9 -12.46 2.85 2.27
CA ARG A 9 -11.55 1.94 1.57
C ARG A 9 -10.62 1.26 2.58
N LEU A 10 -10.47 -0.05 2.45
CA LEU A 10 -9.53 -0.85 3.23
C LEU A 10 -8.16 -0.80 2.55
N ILE A 11 -7.14 -0.39 3.29
CA ILE A 11 -5.74 -0.40 2.87
C ILE A 11 -5.00 -1.51 3.62
N ILE A 12 -4.36 -2.39 2.87
CA ILE A 12 -3.50 -3.47 3.36
C ILE A 12 -2.08 -3.15 2.91
N ALA A 13 -1.30 -2.56 3.79
CA ALA A 13 0.10 -2.25 3.56
C ALA A 13 0.99 -3.44 3.94
N HIS A 14 1.90 -3.78 3.04
CA HIS A 14 2.87 -4.84 3.22
C HIS A 14 4.24 -4.38 2.73
N ALA A 15 5.28 -5.03 3.23
CA ALA A 15 6.63 -4.89 2.69
C ALA A 15 7.18 -6.28 2.39
N SER A 16 7.75 -6.45 1.20
CA SER A 16 8.47 -7.65 0.80
C SER A 16 9.95 -7.34 0.70
N ILE A 17 10.81 -8.26 1.15
CA ILE A 17 12.26 -8.07 0.99
C ILE A 17 12.68 -8.55 -0.41
N ASN A 18 13.34 -7.70 -1.17
CA ASN A 18 13.96 -8.12 -2.42
C ASN A 18 15.30 -8.82 -2.12
N PRO A 19 15.42 -10.13 -2.37
CA PRO A 19 16.62 -10.90 -2.02
C PRO A 19 17.86 -10.46 -2.80
N SER A 20 17.71 -9.86 -3.98
CA SER A 20 18.83 -9.42 -4.82
C SER A 20 19.52 -8.17 -4.29
N VAL A 21 18.76 -7.24 -3.69
CA VAL A 21 19.29 -5.95 -3.20
C VAL A 21 19.27 -5.82 -1.68
N LYS A 22 18.69 -6.78 -0.96
CA LYS A 22 18.51 -6.77 0.51
C LYS A 22 17.77 -5.53 1.03
N LEU A 23 16.89 -4.97 0.21
CA LEU A 23 16.07 -3.80 0.53
C LEU A 23 14.60 -4.18 0.57
N TRP A 24 13.82 -3.42 1.32
CA TRP A 24 12.38 -3.64 1.44
C TRP A 24 11.64 -2.90 0.32
N SER A 25 10.85 -3.66 -0.43
CA SER A 25 9.91 -3.21 -1.44
C SER A 25 8.55 -2.97 -0.76
N PRO A 26 8.04 -1.74 -0.73
CA PRO A 26 6.70 -1.48 -0.22
C PRO A 26 5.63 -1.90 -1.22
N GLY A 27 4.50 -2.38 -0.71
CA GLY A 27 3.29 -2.63 -1.47
C GLY A 27 2.03 -2.32 -0.66
N ALA A 28 0.97 -1.90 -1.33
CA ALA A 28 -0.33 -1.72 -0.70
C ALA A 28 -1.43 -2.25 -1.60
N GLU A 29 -2.40 -2.91 -1.00
CA GLU A 29 -3.66 -3.25 -1.64
C GLU A 29 -4.76 -2.37 -1.05
N ILE A 30 -5.46 -1.65 -1.92
CA ILE A 30 -6.59 -0.80 -1.56
C ILE A 30 -7.83 -1.49 -2.08
N THR A 31 -8.81 -1.75 -1.23
CA THR A 31 -10.06 -2.41 -1.63
C THR A 31 -11.25 -1.61 -1.14
N TRP A 32 -12.28 -1.51 -1.97
CA TRP A 32 -13.51 -0.80 -1.63
C TRP A 32 -14.71 -1.43 -2.33
N LYS A 33 -15.91 -1.01 -1.92
CA LYS A 33 -17.16 -1.40 -2.59
C LYS A 33 -17.84 -0.17 -3.15
N ARG A 34 -18.33 -0.28 -4.38
CA ARG A 34 -19.15 0.74 -5.05
C ARG A 34 -20.29 0.02 -5.75
N ASP A 35 -21.53 0.43 -5.47
CA ASP A 35 -22.76 -0.14 -6.06
C ASP A 35 -22.85 -1.68 -5.96
N GLY A 36 -22.42 -2.22 -4.81
CA GLY A 36 -22.41 -3.67 -4.55
C GLY A 36 -21.26 -4.43 -5.22
N GLN A 37 -20.47 -3.80 -6.09
CA GLN A 37 -19.26 -4.39 -6.69
C GLN A 37 -18.02 -4.10 -5.85
N ARG A 38 -17.13 -5.09 -5.76
CA ARG A 38 -15.83 -4.95 -5.09
C ARG A 38 -14.78 -4.49 -6.09
N PHE A 39 -14.10 -3.42 -5.74
CA PHE A 39 -12.96 -2.89 -6.47
C PHE A 39 -11.69 -3.09 -5.65
N SER A 40 -10.57 -3.26 -6.35
CA SER A 40 -9.24 -3.28 -5.75
C SER A 40 -8.27 -2.50 -6.61
N HIS A 41 -7.30 -1.88 -5.96
CA HIS A 41 -6.18 -1.20 -6.57
C HIS A 41 -4.91 -1.60 -5.83
N THR A 42 -3.91 -2.07 -6.57
CA THR A 42 -2.65 -2.51 -6.00
C THR A 42 -1.57 -1.50 -6.35
N ILE A 43 -0.95 -0.95 -5.32
CA ILE A 43 0.25 -0.12 -5.41
C ILE A 43 1.45 -1.06 -5.21
N GLY A 44 2.28 -1.20 -6.25
CA GLY A 44 3.49 -2.02 -6.24
C GLY A 44 4.53 -1.47 -7.22
N GLY A 45 5.65 -2.19 -7.38
CA GLY A 45 6.73 -1.78 -8.28
C GLY A 45 7.51 -0.54 -7.83
N LEU A 46 7.37 -0.17 -6.55
CA LEU A 46 8.12 0.91 -5.95
C LEU A 46 9.58 0.48 -5.76
N THR A 47 10.51 1.37 -6.06
CA THR A 47 11.94 1.09 -5.96
C THR A 47 12.32 0.65 -4.54
N ASP A 48 13.11 -0.42 -4.46
CA ASP A 48 13.64 -0.94 -3.20
C ASP A 48 14.56 0.13 -2.57
N LYS A 49 14.05 0.84 -1.57
CA LYS A 49 14.74 1.99 -0.96
C LYS A 49 14.74 1.95 0.56
N PHE A 50 13.99 1.04 1.17
CA PHE A 50 13.74 1.07 2.61
C PHE A 50 14.65 0.08 3.34
N GLY A 51 15.28 0.55 4.41
CA GLY A 51 16.15 -0.25 5.29
C GLY A 51 15.34 -1.11 6.27
N SER A 52 14.07 -0.77 6.50
CA SER A 52 13.18 -1.48 7.40
C SER A 52 11.78 -1.71 6.79
N CYS A 53 11.14 -2.78 7.26
CA CYS A 53 9.74 -3.11 6.94
C CYS A 53 8.79 -1.98 7.38
N GLU A 54 9.01 -1.40 8.56
CA GLU A 54 8.14 -0.36 9.13
C GLU A 54 8.18 0.95 8.35
N GLU A 55 9.35 1.36 7.84
CA GLU A 55 9.47 2.52 6.97
C GLU A 55 8.77 2.29 5.62
N ALA A 56 8.93 1.12 5.03
CA ALA A 56 8.25 0.74 3.80
C ALA A 56 6.72 0.77 3.97
N GLU A 57 6.22 0.22 5.08
CA GLU A 57 4.79 0.21 5.41
C GLU A 57 4.25 1.62 5.64
N ARG A 58 4.94 2.47 6.42
CA ARG A 58 4.50 3.86 6.64
C ARG A 58 4.48 4.67 5.34
N PHE A 59 5.50 4.50 4.50
CA PHE A 59 5.58 5.18 3.22
C PHE A 59 4.40 4.81 2.32
N VAL A 60 4.13 3.52 2.17
CA VAL A 60 3.07 3.05 1.26
C VAL A 60 1.66 3.35 1.79
N ILE A 61 1.48 3.40 3.12
CA ILE A 61 0.25 3.92 3.73
C ILE A 61 0.02 5.38 3.33
N GLY A 62 1.06 6.22 3.39
CA GLY A 62 0.96 7.62 2.96
C GLY A 62 0.60 7.73 1.49
N LEU A 63 1.25 6.93 0.63
CA LEU A 63 0.97 6.91 -0.80
C LEU A 63 -0.45 6.41 -1.12
N ALA A 64 -0.92 5.37 -0.42
CA ALA A 64 -2.27 4.86 -0.57
C ALA A 64 -3.31 5.90 -0.17
N LYS A 65 -3.11 6.63 0.93
CA LYS A 65 -4.00 7.74 1.31
C LYS A 65 -4.02 8.84 0.25
N ALA A 66 -2.86 9.26 -0.25
CA ALA A 66 -2.77 10.27 -1.30
C ALA A 66 -3.46 9.83 -2.60
N TRP A 67 -3.36 8.55 -2.97
CA TRP A 67 -4.10 8.00 -4.11
C TRP A 67 -5.61 8.06 -3.89
N ILE A 68 -6.09 7.68 -2.70
CA ILE A 68 -7.53 7.75 -2.35
C ILE A 68 -8.01 9.22 -2.36
N ASP A 69 -7.18 10.16 -1.93
CA ASP A 69 -7.50 11.58 -1.95
C ASP A 69 -7.56 12.12 -3.38
N ALA A 70 -6.71 11.64 -4.29
CA ALA A 70 -6.70 12.02 -5.70
C ALA A 70 -7.82 11.37 -6.53
N ASP A 71 -8.31 10.20 -6.12
CA ASP A 71 -9.42 9.46 -6.75
C ASP A 71 -10.81 9.98 -6.30
N SER A 72 -10.90 11.26 -5.93
CA SER A 72 -12.13 11.92 -5.44
C SER A 72 -12.94 12.65 -6.51
#